data_AF-A0A7J3QBZ0-F1
#
_entry.id   AF-A0A7J3QBZ0-F1
#
_cell.length_a   1.000
_cell.length_b   1.000
_cell.length_c   1.000
_cell.angle_alpha   90.00
_cell.angle_beta   90.00
_cell.angle_gamma   90.00
#
_symmetry.space_group_name_H-M   'P 1'
#
loop_
_entity.id
_entity.type
_entity.pdbx_description
1 polymer ?
#
loop_
_entity_poly.entity_id
_entity_poly.type
_entity_poly.pdbx_seq_one_letter_code
_entity_poly.pdbx_strand_id
1 'polypeptide(L)'
;MRLSKCFILAVSGYAIPLAFIAIAAASAGWFDVVRNALSDLGHATRSSVAPLFNLGLYLGAFTLAIFASRYSLKYSRAITYLLLLTALILGLVAVFDEVYGVLHFWVSVAFFLSISALLVAYSLKFRSYLLPLVALT
;
A
#
# COMPACT_ATOMS: atom_id res chain seq x y z
N MET A 1 3.70 11.30 24.12
CA MET A 1 3.92 9.99 23.47
C MET A 1 4.55 10.24 22.09
N ARG A 2 5.77 9.72 21.86
CA ARG A 2 6.80 10.28 20.96
C ARG A 2 6.38 10.35 19.47
N LEU A 3 6.28 11.57 18.93
CA LEU A 3 6.02 11.92 17.52
C LEU A 3 6.81 11.04 16.53
N SER A 4 8.07 10.75 16.89
CA SER A 4 8.97 9.85 16.15
C SER A 4 8.39 8.46 15.86
N LYS A 5 7.64 7.83 16.78
CA LYS A 5 7.05 6.49 16.53
C LYS A 5 5.92 6.53 15.50
N CYS A 6 5.09 7.57 15.58
CA CYS A 6 3.99 7.79 14.63
C CYS A 6 4.55 8.04 13.22
N PHE A 7 5.57 8.90 13.13
CA PHE A 7 6.27 9.20 11.90
C PHE A 7 6.90 7.94 11.27
N ILE A 8 7.66 7.17 12.05
CA ILE A 8 8.30 5.94 11.58
C ILE A 8 7.26 4.98 11.01
N LEU A 9 6.14 4.76 11.73
CA LEU A 9 5.11 3.83 11.29
C LEU A 9 4.41 4.29 10.00
N ALA A 10 4.15 5.60 9.88
CA ALA A 10 3.55 6.18 8.69
C ALA A 10 4.48 6.01 7.47
N VAL A 11 5.76 6.37 7.61
CA VAL A 11 6.76 6.23 6.54
C VAL A 11 6.97 4.76 6.19
N SER A 12 7.08 3.87 7.17
CA SER A 12 7.31 2.44 6.92
C SER A 12 6.15 1.79 6.18
N GLY A 13 4.91 2.27 6.37
CA GLY A 13 3.75 1.80 5.62
C GLY A 13 3.88 1.94 4.10
N TYR A 14 4.69 2.89 3.63
CA TYR A 14 5.00 3.09 2.20
C TYR A 14 6.39 2.55 1.83
N ALA A 15 7.39 2.74 2.69
CA ALA A 15 8.77 2.36 2.39
C ALA A 15 8.95 0.84 2.30
N ILE A 16 8.27 0.07 3.16
CA ILE A 16 8.36 -1.40 3.15
C ILE A 16 7.86 -1.98 1.82
N PRO A 17 6.61 -1.73 1.36
CA PRO A 17 6.14 -2.31 0.11
C PRO A 17 6.99 -1.85 -1.08
N LEU A 18 7.39 -0.57 -1.14
CA LEU A 18 8.24 -0.07 -2.23
C LEU A 18 9.63 -0.72 -2.26
N ALA A 19 10.26 -0.94 -1.10
CA ALA A 19 11.55 -1.62 -1.04
C ALA A 19 11.45 -3.07 -1.52
N PHE A 20 10.42 -3.79 -1.09
CA PHE A 20 10.20 -5.18 -1.51
C PHE A 20 9.86 -5.28 -3.01
N ILE A 21 9.06 -4.36 -3.55
CA ILE A 21 8.79 -4.27 -4.99
C ILE A 21 10.10 -4.04 -5.75
N ALA A 22 10.94 -3.09 -5.32
CA ALA A 22 12.20 -2.78 -5.97
C ALA A 22 13.18 -3.98 -5.94
N ILE A 23 13.28 -4.66 -4.79
CA ILE A 23 14.13 -5.85 -4.65
C ILE A 23 13.59 -7.00 -5.51
N ALA A 24 12.27 -7.23 -5.54
CA ALA A 24 11.66 -8.25 -6.39
C ALA A 24 11.90 -7.95 -7.88
N ALA A 25 11.71 -6.71 -8.32
CA ALA A 25 11.98 -6.28 -9.70
C ALA A 25 13.45 -6.49 -10.09
N ALA A 26 14.37 -6.10 -9.21
CA ALA A 26 15.81 -6.26 -9.45
C ALA A 26 16.26 -7.73 -9.46
N SER A 27 15.61 -8.60 -8.70
CA SER A 27 15.96 -10.02 -8.58
C SER A 27 15.27 -10.92 -9.62
N ALA A 28 14.22 -10.43 -10.28
CA ALA A 28 13.47 -11.22 -11.26
C ALA A 28 14.29 -11.58 -12.51
N GLY A 29 15.21 -10.71 -12.95
CA GLY A 29 16.04 -10.90 -14.14
C GLY A 29 15.30 -10.77 -15.49
N TRP A 30 13.98 -10.94 -15.51
CA TRP A 30 13.12 -10.79 -16.69
C TRP A 30 12.28 -9.50 -16.69
N PHE A 31 12.18 -8.81 -15.55
CA PHE A 31 11.25 -7.70 -15.36
C PHE A 31 11.71 -6.42 -16.06
N ASP A 32 10.85 -5.88 -16.90
CA ASP A 32 11.01 -4.59 -17.57
C ASP A 32 9.78 -3.72 -17.27
N VAL A 33 9.97 -2.55 -16.65
CA VAL A 33 8.87 -1.67 -16.21
C VAL A 33 8.02 -1.10 -17.37
N VAL A 34 8.55 -1.11 -18.60
CA VAL A 34 7.85 -0.65 -19.81
C VAL A 34 7.04 -1.79 -20.43
N ARG A 35 7.51 -3.03 -20.30
CA ARG A 35 6.92 -4.21 -20.97
C ARG A 35 6.07 -5.08 -20.06
N ASN A 36 6.26 -5.01 -18.75
CA ASN A 36 5.62 -5.86 -17.75
C ASN A 36 4.80 -5.03 -16.76
N ALA A 37 3.73 -5.65 -16.24
CA ALA A 37 3.00 -5.09 -15.13
C ALA A 37 3.75 -5.36 -13.82
N LEU A 38 3.72 -4.42 -12.88
CA LEU A 38 4.30 -4.65 -11.54
C LEU A 38 3.66 -5.87 -10.85
N SER A 39 2.38 -6.15 -11.11
CA SER A 39 1.68 -7.33 -10.58
C SER A 39 2.23 -8.66 -11.09
N ASP A 40 2.89 -8.69 -12.26
CA ASP A 40 3.52 -9.90 -12.80
C ASP A 40 4.57 -10.45 -11.83
N LEU A 41 5.24 -9.56 -11.08
CA LEU A 41 6.21 -9.95 -10.05
C LEU A 41 5.56 -10.77 -8.93
N GLY A 42 4.29 -10.51 -8.63
CA GLY A 42 3.50 -11.19 -7.61
C GLY A 42 2.84 -12.50 -8.05
N HIS A 43 2.99 -12.92 -9.31
CA HIS A 43 2.31 -14.09 -9.86
C HIS A 43 2.86 -15.42 -9.29
N ALA A 44 2.21 -16.02 -8.28
CA ALA A 44 2.76 -17.14 -7.48
C ALA A 44 3.15 -18.41 -8.27
N THR A 45 2.61 -18.63 -9.46
CA THR A 45 2.92 -19.83 -10.27
C THR A 45 4.00 -19.61 -11.33
N ARG A 46 4.32 -18.35 -11.65
CA ARG A 46 5.21 -17.99 -12.78
C ARG A 46 6.41 -17.17 -12.36
N SER A 47 6.33 -16.46 -11.24
CA SER A 47 7.38 -15.58 -10.73
C SER A 47 8.03 -16.20 -9.50
N SER A 48 9.34 -16.46 -9.57
CA SER A 48 10.13 -16.92 -8.44
C SER A 48 10.25 -15.87 -7.32
N VAL A 49 10.02 -14.60 -7.63
CA VAL A 49 10.06 -13.48 -6.67
C VAL A 49 8.69 -13.13 -6.08
N ALA A 50 7.63 -13.86 -6.47
CA ALA A 50 6.27 -13.62 -5.97
C ALA A 50 6.13 -13.64 -4.45
N PRO A 51 6.73 -14.58 -3.70
CA PRO A 51 6.66 -14.56 -2.24
C PRO A 51 7.22 -13.26 -1.64
N LEU A 52 8.30 -12.73 -2.22
CA LEU A 52 8.91 -11.48 -1.77
C LEU A 52 7.99 -10.29 -2.08
N PHE A 53 7.52 -10.18 -3.32
CA PHE A 53 6.63 -9.10 -3.74
C PHE A 53 5.33 -9.06 -2.90
N ASN A 54 4.63 -10.20 -2.79
CA ASN A 54 3.36 -10.30 -2.06
C ASN A 54 3.57 -10.06 -0.55
N LEU A 55 4.67 -10.55 0.04
CA LEU A 55 5.00 -10.26 1.43
C LEU A 55 5.20 -8.76 1.67
N GLY A 56 5.88 -8.07 0.75
CA GLY A 56 6.08 -6.62 0.82
C GLY A 56 4.77 -5.84 0.85
N LEU A 57 3.85 -6.17 -0.06
CA LEU A 57 2.51 -5.57 -0.11
C LEU A 57 1.74 -5.83 1.19
N TYR A 58 1.75 -7.07 1.68
CA TYR A 58 1.03 -7.45 2.90
C TYR A 58 1.61 -6.76 4.15
N LEU A 59 2.93 -6.66 4.27
CA LEU A 59 3.57 -5.94 5.38
C LEU A 59 3.29 -4.44 5.33
N GLY A 60 3.23 -3.84 4.13
CA GLY A 60 2.78 -2.47 3.93
C GLY A 60 1.35 -2.25 4.40
N ALA A 61 0.42 -3.10 3.95
CA ALA A 61 -0.97 -3.12 4.39
C ALA A 61 -1.11 -3.25 5.91
N PHE A 62 -0.42 -4.21 6.51
CA PHE A 62 -0.43 -4.43 7.95
C PHE A 62 0.07 -3.21 8.74
N THR A 63 1.18 -2.61 8.28
CA THR A 63 1.76 -1.42 8.90
C THR A 63 0.83 -0.21 8.80
N LEU A 64 0.21 0.01 7.63
CA LEU A 64 -0.80 1.06 7.43
C LEU A 64 -2.02 0.87 8.34
N ALA A 65 -2.48 -0.37 8.52
CA ALA A 65 -3.60 -0.69 9.40
C ALA A 65 -3.28 -0.38 10.87
N ILE A 66 -2.07 -0.69 11.35
CA ILE A 66 -1.61 -0.32 12.69
C ILE A 66 -1.54 1.20 12.83
N PHE A 67 -0.97 1.89 11.84
CA PHE A 67 -0.88 3.35 11.86
C PHE A 67 -2.28 3.99 11.97
N ALA A 68 -3.21 3.55 11.13
CA ALA A 68 -4.58 4.06 11.13
C ALA A 68 -5.26 3.84 12.48
N SER A 69 -5.20 2.62 13.01
CA SER A 69 -5.83 2.22 14.27
C SER A 69 -5.28 2.96 15.49
N ARG A 70 -3.97 3.24 15.50
CA ARG A 70 -3.30 3.83 16.68
C ARG A 70 -3.21 5.35 16.65
N TYR A 71 -3.09 5.94 15.46
CA TYR A 71 -2.69 7.34 15.33
C TYR A 71 -3.63 8.21 14.50
N SER A 72 -4.42 7.65 13.58
CA SER A 72 -5.28 8.43 12.67
C SER A 72 -6.60 8.89 13.32
N LEU A 73 -7.15 8.10 14.24
CA LEU A 73 -8.48 8.34 14.85
C LEU A 73 -8.63 9.72 15.50
N LYS A 74 -7.57 10.24 16.12
CA LYS A 74 -7.56 11.55 16.78
C LYS A 74 -7.66 12.73 15.82
N TYR A 75 -7.37 12.52 14.52
CA TYR A 75 -7.40 13.57 13.51
C TYR A 75 -8.70 13.56 12.69
N SER A 76 -9.14 12.38 12.22
CA SER A 76 -10.38 12.25 11.46
C SER A 76 -10.84 10.80 11.36
N ARG A 77 -12.05 10.51 11.83
CA ARG A 77 -12.68 9.18 11.71
C ARG A 77 -12.82 8.75 10.24
N ALA A 78 -13.22 9.67 9.36
CA ALA A 78 -13.38 9.38 7.94
C ALA A 78 -12.05 8.96 7.29
N ILE A 79 -10.96 9.69 7.57
CA ILE A 79 -9.62 9.34 7.05
C ILE A 79 -9.13 8.02 7.64
N THR A 80 -9.40 7.76 8.93
CA THR A 80 -9.07 6.47 9.54
C THR A 80 -9.77 5.32 8.84
N TYR A 81 -11.09 5.40 8.63
CA TYR A 81 -11.84 4.32 7.98
C TYR A 81 -11.40 4.11 6.53
N LEU A 82 -11.12 5.19 5.78
CA LEU A 82 -10.57 5.10 4.43
C LEU A 82 -9.16 4.49 4.40
N LEU A 83 -8.30 4.83 5.37
CA LEU A 83 -6.99 4.21 5.53
C LEU A 83 -7.09 2.71 5.84
N LEU A 84 -7.98 2.33 6.77
CA LEU A 84 -8.19 0.92 7.12
C LEU A 84 -8.76 0.13 5.93
N LEU A 85 -9.71 0.69 5.20
CA LEU A 85 -10.24 0.10 3.98
C LEU A 85 -9.15 -0.07 2.93
N THR A 86 -8.35 0.97 2.69
CA THR A 86 -7.25 0.92 1.73
C THR A 86 -6.19 -0.10 2.12
N ALA A 87 -5.83 -0.16 3.41
CA ALA A 87 -4.90 -1.16 3.94
C ALA A 87 -5.44 -2.58 3.78
N LEU A 88 -6.72 -2.81 4.10
CA LEU A 88 -7.36 -4.11 3.91
C LEU A 88 -7.32 -4.54 2.44
N ILE A 89 -7.73 -3.67 1.52
CA ILE A 89 -7.77 -4.00 0.09
C ILE A 89 -6.34 -4.21 -0.46
N LEU A 90 -5.34 -3.43 -0.02
CA LEU A 90 -3.93 -3.69 -0.37
C LEU A 90 -3.47 -5.08 0.10
N GLY A 91 -3.87 -5.49 1.30
CA GLY A 91 -3.63 -6.85 1.79
C GLY A 91 -4.31 -7.90 0.93
N LEU A 92 -5.51 -7.63 0.43
CA LEU A 92 -6.20 -8.50 -0.53
C LEU A 92 -5.50 -8.54 -1.90
N VAL A 93 -4.92 -7.45 -2.39
CA VAL A 93 -4.08 -7.44 -3.63
C VAL A 93 -2.89 -8.39 -3.46
N ALA A 94 -2.29 -8.43 -2.27
CA ALA A 94 -1.18 -9.32 -1.96
C ALA A 94 -1.59 -10.80 -1.90
N VAL A 95 -2.81 -11.10 -1.45
CA VAL A 95 -3.33 -12.47 -1.29
C VAL A 95 -3.91 -13.01 -2.59
N PHE A 96 -4.75 -12.22 -3.25
CA PHE A 96 -5.36 -12.53 -4.52
C PHE A 96 -4.48 -11.98 -5.64
N ASP A 97 -3.31 -12.60 -5.82
CA ASP A 97 -2.38 -12.25 -6.89
C ASP A 97 -2.94 -12.59 -8.29
N GLU A 98 -2.14 -12.36 -9.32
CA GLU A 98 -2.56 -12.47 -10.71
C GLU A 98 -2.95 -13.91 -11.15
N VAL A 99 -2.67 -14.94 -10.34
CA VAL A 99 -3.21 -16.30 -10.55
C VAL A 99 -4.74 -16.31 -10.47
N TYR A 100 -5.33 -15.40 -9.69
CA TYR A 100 -6.77 -15.31 -9.49
C TYR A 100 -7.50 -14.53 -10.61
N GLY A 101 -6.77 -14.04 -11.63
CA GLY A 101 -7.33 -13.45 -12.84
C GLY A 101 -8.33 -12.33 -12.58
N VAL A 102 -9.61 -12.56 -12.90
CA VAL A 102 -10.69 -11.56 -12.76
C VAL A 102 -10.83 -11.05 -11.32
N LEU A 103 -10.61 -11.89 -10.32
CA LEU A 103 -10.69 -11.46 -8.92
C LEU A 103 -9.56 -10.48 -8.59
N HIS A 104 -8.33 -10.76 -9.02
CA HIS A 104 -7.19 -9.85 -8.84
C HIS A 104 -7.47 -8.49 -9.48
N PHE A 105 -8.03 -8.48 -10.70
CA PHE A 105 -8.40 -7.25 -11.39
C PHE A 105 -9.34 -6.38 -10.55
N TRP A 106 -10.43 -6.95 -10.03
CA TRP A 106 -11.40 -6.18 -9.22
C TRP A 106 -10.84 -5.71 -7.89
N VAL A 107 -10.02 -6.53 -7.22
CA VAL A 107 -9.37 -6.15 -5.97
C VAL A 107 -8.38 -4.99 -6.21
N SER A 108 -7.63 -5.04 -7.31
CA SER A 108 -6.74 -3.95 -7.74
C SER A 108 -7.50 -2.67 -8.08
N VAL A 109 -8.62 -2.75 -8.81
CA VAL A 109 -9.50 -1.59 -9.06
C VAL A 109 -10.02 -1.00 -7.75
N ALA A 110 -10.48 -1.83 -6.83
CA ALA A 110 -10.95 -1.38 -5.52
C ALA A 110 -9.84 -0.67 -4.73
N PHE A 111 -8.60 -1.16 -4.81
CA PHE A 111 -7.45 -0.52 -4.16
C PHE A 111 -7.17 0.87 -4.74
N PHE A 112 -7.13 1.00 -6.08
CA PHE A 112 -6.89 2.30 -6.73
C PHE A 112 -8.01 3.31 -6.47
N LEU A 113 -9.26 2.86 -6.40
CA LEU A 113 -10.38 3.72 -6.02
C LEU A 113 -10.31 4.13 -4.54
N SER A 114 -9.98 3.20 -3.64
CA SER A 114 -9.91 3.50 -2.21
C SER A 114 -8.78 4.46 -1.87
N ILE A 115 -7.58 4.27 -2.46
CA ILE A 115 -6.46 5.20 -2.25
C ILE A 115 -6.74 6.56 -2.88
N SER A 116 -7.40 6.62 -4.03
CA SER A 116 -7.83 7.89 -4.65
C SER A 116 -8.83 8.63 -3.76
N ALA A 117 -9.84 7.94 -3.23
CA ALA A 117 -10.78 8.51 -2.27
C ALA A 117 -10.10 8.99 -0.98
N LEU A 118 -9.12 8.23 -0.48
CA LEU A 118 -8.30 8.63 0.67
C LEU A 118 -7.53 9.92 0.39
N LEU A 119 -6.85 10.02 -0.76
CA LEU A 119 -6.08 11.20 -1.14
C LEU A 119 -6.97 12.44 -1.28
N VAL A 120 -8.17 12.29 -1.87
CA VAL A 120 -9.18 13.36 -1.96
C VAL A 120 -9.68 13.76 -0.57
N ALA A 121 -10.03 12.80 0.29
CA ALA A 121 -10.47 13.11 1.65
C ALA A 121 -9.38 13.81 2.47
N TYR A 122 -8.13 13.40 2.28
CA TYR A 122 -6.97 14.02 2.92
C TYR A 122 -6.77 15.46 2.45
N SER A 123 -6.78 15.71 1.13
CA SER A 123 -6.59 17.05 0.56
C SER A 123 -7.69 18.02 1.01
N LEU A 124 -8.94 17.58 1.01
CA LEU A 124 -10.09 18.38 1.47
C LEU A 124 -10.00 18.72 2.96
N LYS A 125 -9.51 17.80 3.79
CA LYS A 125 -9.43 17.99 5.24
C LYS A 125 -8.29 18.91 5.66
N PHE A 126 -7.11 18.74 5.07
CA PHE A 126 -5.90 19.43 5.52
C PHE A 126 -5.57 20.69 4.71
N ARG A 127 -6.24 20.96 3.58
CA ARG A 127 -6.18 22.21 2.78
C ARG A 127 -4.78 22.76 2.46
N SER A 128 -3.73 21.97 2.64
CA SER A 128 -2.34 22.33 2.36
C SER A 128 -1.87 21.64 1.08
N TYR A 129 -1.28 22.43 0.18
CA TYR A 129 -0.59 21.95 -1.04
C TYR A 129 0.71 21.22 -0.75
N LEU A 130 1.20 21.33 0.50
CA LEU A 130 2.20 20.43 1.01
C LEU A 130 1.53 19.06 1.12
N LEU A 131 1.94 18.17 0.21
CA LEU A 131 1.83 16.71 0.22
C LEU A 131 1.74 16.09 1.64
N PRO A 132 1.42 14.79 1.78
CA PRO A 132 1.21 14.11 3.08
C PRO A 132 2.35 14.17 4.12
N LEU A 133 3.40 14.97 3.89
CA LEU A 133 4.41 15.43 4.82
C LEU A 133 3.82 16.16 6.05
N VAL A 134 2.65 16.79 5.97
CA VAL A 134 2.02 17.39 7.17
C VAL A 134 1.40 16.34 8.09
N ALA A 135 1.07 15.14 7.61
CA ALA A 135 0.77 14.00 8.50
C ALA A 135 2.02 13.41 9.17
N LEU A 136 3.21 13.89 8.79
CA LEU A 136 4.51 13.40 9.22
C LEU A 136 5.22 14.36 10.19
N THR A 137 4.66 15.54 10.48
CA THR A 137 5.16 16.54 11.46
C THR A 137 4.10 16.86 12.49
#